data_AF-A0A924VYH5-F1
#
_entry.id   AF-A0A924VYH5-F1
#
_cell.length_a   1.000
_cell.length_b   1.000
_cell.length_c   1.000
_cell.angle_alpha   90.00
_cell.angle_beta   90.00
_cell.angle_gamma   90.00
#
_symmetry.space_group_name_H-M   'P 1'
#
loop_
_entity.id
_entity.type
_entity.pdbx_description
1 polymer ?
#
loop_
_entity_poly.entity_id
_entity_poly.type
_entity_poly.pdbx_seq_one_letter_code
_entity_poly.pdbx_strand_id
1 'polypeptide(L)'
;MSQHALVFVAPPDDKPAYREALLMLGRVALNRKLPPPSVLSGWESAEWIYESVDGELRQEAAATVAELPVDWALVPVEGRRKKLLVADMDSTIINVECLDELADFAGIKAEIAAITEQAMRGELEFEPALRARVAKLKGLALDALQKTYDERVRLNPGAATLVRTMAAHGARCVLVSGGFSFFTSRVASAAGFHADRANTLLDDGATLTGLVQEPILGRAAKLEALRSEAQAIGAFDRDALAIGDGANDLDMIKAAGLGIAYRAKPVVAAEADAKIDYTNLEAALFFQGYRRGEFAL
;
A
#
# COMPACT_ATOMS: atom_id res chain seq x y z
N MET A 1 -22.91 19.57 -1.03
CA MET A 1 -22.12 18.84 -2.05
C MET A 1 -20.69 18.84 -1.53
N SER A 2 -20.00 17.70 -1.48
CA SER A 2 -18.60 17.66 -1.05
C SER A 2 -17.69 17.93 -2.23
N GLN A 3 -16.76 18.86 -2.05
CA GLN A 3 -15.71 19.13 -3.04
C GLN A 3 -14.81 17.90 -3.17
N HIS A 4 -14.30 17.66 -4.39
CA HIS A 4 -13.35 16.59 -4.65
C HIS A 4 -12.11 17.10 -5.37
N ALA A 5 -10.95 16.56 -5.02
CA ALA A 5 -9.70 16.79 -5.72
C ALA A 5 -9.50 15.68 -6.76
N LEU A 6 -9.36 16.07 -8.03
CA LEU A 6 -8.76 15.23 -9.04
C LEU A 6 -7.27 15.51 -9.06
N VAL A 7 -6.48 14.53 -8.64
CA VAL A 7 -5.04 14.61 -8.47
C VAL A 7 -4.39 13.56 -9.35
N PHE A 8 -3.32 13.94 -10.03
CA PHE A 8 -2.46 13.00 -10.75
C PHE A 8 -1.03 13.09 -10.25
N VAL A 9 -0.28 12.01 -10.42
CA VAL A 9 1.13 11.88 -10.05
C VAL A 9 1.86 11.21 -11.21
N ALA A 10 2.85 11.90 -11.76
CA ALA A 10 3.75 11.38 -12.78
C ALA A 10 5.07 10.91 -12.14
N PRO A 11 5.79 9.97 -12.78
CA PRO A 11 7.13 9.59 -12.35
C PRO A 11 8.04 10.82 -12.26
N PRO A 12 8.86 10.97 -11.20
CA PRO A 12 9.66 12.19 -10.98
C PRO A 12 10.60 12.55 -12.14
N ASP A 13 11.08 11.53 -12.84
CA ASP A 13 12.00 11.66 -13.96
C ASP A 13 11.30 11.80 -15.33
N ASP A 14 9.97 11.64 -15.39
CA ASP A 14 9.17 11.67 -16.62
C ASP A 14 8.38 12.98 -16.78
N LYS A 15 9.11 14.06 -17.08
CA LYS A 15 8.51 15.37 -17.37
C LYS A 15 7.54 15.35 -18.56
N PRO A 16 7.79 14.59 -19.65
CA PRO A 16 6.79 14.40 -20.71
C PRO A 16 5.45 13.88 -20.18
N ALA A 17 5.45 12.80 -19.40
CA ALA A 17 4.22 12.24 -18.83
C ALA A 17 3.46 13.26 -17.97
N TYR A 18 4.17 14.01 -17.13
CA TYR A 18 3.55 15.10 -16.36
C TYR A 18 2.87 16.14 -17.25
N ARG A 19 3.55 16.61 -18.29
CA ARG A 19 3.01 17.66 -19.19
C ARG A 19 1.80 17.15 -19.95
N GLU A 20 1.86 15.92 -20.43
CA GLU A 20 0.77 15.31 -21.17
C GLU A 20 -0.47 15.11 -20.27
N ALA A 21 -0.29 14.56 -19.07
CA ALA A 21 -1.36 14.42 -18.09
C ALA A 21 -1.97 15.78 -17.70
N LEU A 22 -1.13 16.79 -17.45
CA LEU A 22 -1.57 18.15 -17.13
C LEU A 22 -2.43 18.75 -18.25
N LEU A 23 -2.02 18.57 -19.51
CA LEU A 23 -2.74 19.05 -20.68
C LEU A 23 -4.06 18.30 -20.89
N MET A 24 -4.03 16.98 -20.79
CA MET A 24 -5.19 16.13 -21.04
C MET A 24 -6.26 16.29 -19.95
N LEU A 25 -5.89 16.21 -18.67
CA LEU A 25 -6.81 16.49 -17.55
C LEU A 25 -7.21 17.97 -17.50
N GLY A 26 -6.33 18.88 -17.93
CA GLY A 26 -6.64 20.30 -18.05
C GLY A 26 -7.76 20.59 -19.05
N ARG A 27 -7.87 19.82 -20.14
CA ARG A 27 -9.00 19.91 -21.09
C ARG A 27 -10.31 19.49 -20.44
N VAL A 28 -10.31 18.43 -19.64
CA VAL A 28 -11.48 17.98 -18.86
C VAL A 28 -11.93 19.09 -17.91
N ALA A 29 -10.98 19.65 -17.16
CA ALA A 29 -11.24 20.75 -16.23
C ALA A 29 -11.76 22.03 -16.94
N LEU A 30 -11.20 22.37 -18.10
CA LEU A 30 -11.61 23.53 -18.90
C LEU A 30 -13.04 23.39 -19.44
N ASN A 31 -13.42 22.22 -19.92
CA ASN A 31 -14.80 21.93 -20.36
C ASN A 31 -15.82 22.14 -19.23
N ARG A 32 -15.36 21.94 -17.98
CA ARG A 32 -16.14 22.13 -16.75
C ARG A 32 -15.93 23.51 -16.11
N LYS A 33 -15.25 24.43 -16.81
CA LYS A 33 -15.01 25.84 -16.41
C LYS A 33 -14.28 26.00 -15.09
N LEU A 34 -13.39 25.07 -14.74
CA LEU A 34 -12.57 25.15 -13.55
C LEU A 34 -11.40 26.12 -13.70
N PRO A 35 -10.88 26.69 -12.59
CA PRO A 35 -9.63 27.45 -12.61
C PRO A 35 -8.42 26.57 -12.98
N PRO A 36 -7.26 27.19 -13.24
CA PRO A 36 -6.00 26.46 -13.42
C PRO A 36 -5.68 25.52 -12.25
N PRO A 37 -4.91 24.45 -12.49
CA PRO A 37 -4.58 23.49 -11.44
C PRO A 37 -3.73 24.12 -10.33
N SER A 38 -3.86 23.57 -9.12
CA SER A 38 -2.91 23.78 -8.04
C SER A 38 -1.75 22.80 -8.20
N VAL A 39 -0.52 23.30 -8.26
CA VAL A 39 0.68 22.45 -8.34
C VAL A 39 1.06 21.97 -6.93
N LEU A 40 1.16 20.66 -6.75
CA LEU A 40 1.58 20.03 -5.49
C LEU A 40 3.09 19.74 -5.47
N SER A 41 3.66 19.45 -6.64
CA SER A 41 5.10 19.33 -6.87
C SER A 41 5.46 19.65 -8.31
N GLY A 42 6.56 20.38 -8.53
CA GLY A 42 6.90 21.05 -9.79
C GLY A 42 6.62 20.26 -11.07
N TRP A 43 7.16 19.05 -11.19
CA TRP A 43 7.00 18.19 -12.37
C TRP A 43 6.41 16.81 -12.04
N GLU A 44 5.78 16.67 -10.88
CA GLU A 44 5.34 15.36 -10.39
C GLU A 44 3.85 15.34 -10.17
N SER A 45 3.26 16.38 -9.58
CA SER A 45 1.85 16.33 -9.23
C SER A 45 1.16 17.69 -9.25
N ALA A 46 -0.07 17.69 -9.75
CA ALA A 46 -0.99 18.80 -9.69
C ALA A 46 -2.43 18.29 -9.49
N GLU A 47 -3.31 19.20 -9.06
CA GLU A 47 -4.70 18.88 -8.76
C GLU A 47 -5.68 19.96 -9.26
N TRP A 48 -6.91 19.53 -9.51
CA TRP A 48 -8.07 20.41 -9.69
C TRP A 48 -9.11 20.10 -8.63
N ILE A 49 -9.72 21.15 -8.07
CA ILE A 49 -10.82 21.02 -7.12
C ILE A 49 -12.15 21.20 -7.86
N TYR A 50 -12.98 20.15 -7.79
CA TYR A 50 -14.32 20.10 -8.34
C TYR A 50 -15.34 20.36 -7.22
N GLU A 51 -16.22 21.35 -7.42
CA GLU A 51 -17.28 21.71 -6.45
C GLU A 51 -18.31 20.58 -6.24
N SER A 52 -18.54 19.80 -7.30
CA SER A 52 -19.35 18.59 -7.28
C SER A 52 -18.81 17.59 -8.30
N VAL A 53 -18.99 16.30 -7.99
CA VAL A 53 -18.64 15.19 -8.86
C VAL A 53 -19.93 14.58 -9.41
N ASP A 54 -20.00 14.41 -10.72
CA ASP A 54 -20.99 13.57 -11.38
C ASP A 54 -20.38 12.19 -11.70
N GLY A 55 -21.23 11.24 -12.08
CA GLY A 55 -20.79 9.88 -12.43
C GLY A 55 -19.89 9.83 -13.67
N GLU A 56 -19.85 10.90 -14.47
CA GLU A 56 -19.09 10.97 -15.73
C GLU A 56 -17.63 11.38 -15.48
N LEU A 57 -17.36 12.28 -14.52
CA LEU A 57 -16.01 12.81 -14.26
C LEU A 57 -14.98 11.70 -14.03
N ARG A 58 -15.32 10.67 -13.25
CA ARG A 58 -14.40 9.56 -12.98
C ARG A 58 -14.10 8.78 -14.26
N GLN A 59 -15.09 8.59 -15.14
CA GLN A 59 -14.93 7.87 -16.41
C GLN A 59 -14.13 8.71 -17.41
N GLU A 60 -14.43 10.01 -17.52
CA GLU A 60 -13.68 10.96 -18.35
C GLU A 60 -12.21 11.02 -17.95
N ALA A 61 -11.93 11.21 -16.64
CA ALA A 61 -10.57 11.27 -16.12
C ALA A 61 -9.83 9.94 -16.37
N ALA A 62 -10.46 8.81 -16.07
CA ALA A 62 -9.89 7.49 -16.32
C ALA A 62 -9.54 7.28 -17.80
N ALA A 63 -10.46 7.57 -18.71
CA ALA A 63 -10.23 7.44 -20.15
C ALA A 63 -9.14 8.39 -20.66
N THR A 64 -9.03 9.57 -20.06
CA THR A 64 -8.06 10.61 -20.42
C THR A 64 -6.62 10.20 -20.11
N VAL A 65 -6.40 9.46 -19.03
CA VAL A 65 -5.05 9.08 -18.57
C VAL A 65 -4.75 7.59 -18.74
N ALA A 66 -5.66 6.82 -19.37
CA ALA A 66 -5.54 5.36 -19.49
C ALA A 66 -4.23 4.90 -20.13
N GLU A 67 -3.74 5.65 -21.12
CA GLU A 67 -2.51 5.35 -21.89
C GLU A 67 -1.30 6.15 -21.42
N LEU A 68 -1.42 6.90 -20.32
CA LEU A 68 -0.33 7.70 -19.77
C LEU A 68 0.32 6.97 -18.59
N PRO A 69 1.65 7.04 -18.42
CA PRO A 69 2.33 6.42 -17.29
C PRO A 69 2.19 7.32 -16.05
N VAL A 70 0.97 7.60 -15.62
CA VAL A 70 0.66 8.43 -14.44
C VAL A 70 -0.37 7.73 -13.56
N ASP A 71 -0.24 7.95 -12.26
CA ASP A 71 -1.21 7.53 -11.28
C ASP A 71 -2.19 8.68 -10.99
N TRP A 72 -3.41 8.38 -10.60
CA TRP A 72 -4.40 9.41 -10.29
C TRP A 72 -5.43 8.95 -9.27
N ALA A 73 -6.06 9.93 -8.63
CA ALA A 73 -7.15 9.70 -7.71
C ALA A 73 -8.19 10.82 -7.81
N LEU A 74 -9.45 10.47 -7.57
CA LEU A 74 -10.54 11.41 -7.33
C LEU A 74 -11.04 11.22 -5.90
N VAL A 75 -10.66 12.13 -5.01
CA VAL A 75 -10.87 12.00 -3.56
C VAL A 75 -11.64 13.18 -3.00
N PRO A 76 -12.45 13.02 -1.93
CA PRO A 76 -13.04 14.15 -1.22
C PRO A 76 -11.95 15.11 -0.74
N VAL A 77 -12.20 16.43 -0.74
CA VAL A 77 -11.26 17.42 -0.18
C VAL A 77 -11.30 17.39 1.35
N GLU A 78 -12.50 17.32 1.91
CA GLU A 78 -12.71 17.25 3.35
C GLU A 78 -12.21 15.91 3.91
N GLY A 79 -11.39 15.95 4.97
CA GLY A 79 -10.87 14.74 5.60
C GLY A 79 -9.89 13.94 4.73
N ARG A 80 -9.30 14.55 3.70
CA ARG A 80 -8.35 13.86 2.81
C ARG A 80 -7.01 13.54 3.44
N ARG A 81 -6.54 14.34 4.40
CA ARG A 81 -5.36 14.01 5.21
C ARG A 81 -5.77 13.01 6.28
N LYS A 82 -5.38 11.75 6.08
CA LYS A 82 -5.77 10.63 6.93
C LYS A 82 -4.98 10.65 8.23
N LYS A 83 -5.65 10.26 9.31
CA LYS A 83 -5.11 10.22 10.69
C LYS A 83 -4.50 8.87 11.04
N LEU A 84 -4.77 7.85 10.23
CA LEU A 84 -4.25 6.50 10.38
C LEU A 84 -3.70 6.00 9.05
N LEU A 85 -2.53 5.39 9.07
CA LEU A 85 -1.99 4.57 7.99
C LEU A 85 -1.97 3.11 8.45
N VAL A 86 -2.62 2.23 7.69
CA VAL A 86 -2.49 0.77 7.80
C VAL A 86 -1.91 0.26 6.48
N ALA A 87 -0.75 -0.36 6.52
CA ALA A 87 -0.07 -0.83 5.32
C ALA A 87 0.24 -2.31 5.40
N ASP A 88 0.12 -3.02 4.27
CA ASP A 88 0.78 -4.33 4.13
C ASP A 88 2.30 -4.19 4.06
N MET A 89 3.02 -5.27 4.37
CA MET A 89 4.47 -5.33 4.27
C MET A 89 4.93 -5.86 2.91
N ASP A 90 4.76 -7.17 2.69
CA ASP A 90 5.25 -7.88 1.50
C ASP A 90 4.63 -7.27 0.25
N SER A 91 5.43 -7.15 -0.82
CA SER A 91 5.06 -6.52 -2.11
C SER A 91 4.49 -5.08 -2.06
N THR A 92 4.35 -4.48 -0.88
CA THR A 92 3.79 -3.13 -0.66
C THR A 92 4.83 -2.19 -0.06
N ILE A 93 5.16 -2.32 1.23
CA ILE A 93 6.21 -1.51 1.88
C ILE A 93 7.61 -2.02 1.52
N ILE A 94 7.74 -3.31 1.19
CA ILE A 94 8.99 -3.92 0.71
C ILE A 94 8.82 -4.56 -0.66
N ASN A 95 9.94 -4.81 -1.33
CA ASN A 95 10.00 -5.26 -2.72
C ASN A 95 9.86 -6.78 -2.93
N VAL A 96 9.64 -7.56 -1.87
CA VAL A 96 9.67 -9.03 -1.90
C VAL A 96 8.53 -9.63 -1.10
N GLU A 97 8.26 -10.91 -1.37
CA GLU A 97 7.52 -11.82 -0.49
C GLU A 97 8.50 -12.51 0.45
N CYS A 98 8.54 -12.15 1.73
CA CYS A 98 9.56 -12.66 2.67
C CYS A 98 9.57 -14.20 2.76
N LEU A 99 8.39 -14.84 2.67
CA LEU A 99 8.30 -16.30 2.75
C LEU A 99 8.91 -16.99 1.51
N ASP A 100 8.73 -16.40 0.33
CA ASP A 100 9.28 -16.92 -0.93
C ASP A 100 10.81 -16.77 -0.95
N GLU A 101 11.34 -15.64 -0.47
CA GLU A 101 12.79 -15.44 -0.36
C GLU A 101 13.42 -16.35 0.69
N LEU A 102 12.73 -16.59 1.81
CA LEU A 102 13.18 -17.54 2.83
C LEU A 102 13.22 -18.98 2.28
N ALA A 103 12.24 -19.34 1.44
CA ALA A 103 12.17 -20.63 0.76
C ALA A 103 13.31 -20.86 -0.24
N ASP A 104 13.96 -19.80 -0.73
CA ASP A 104 15.15 -19.89 -1.60
C ASP A 104 16.32 -20.55 -0.86
N PHE A 105 16.51 -20.23 0.43
CA PHE A 105 17.54 -20.86 1.27
C PHE A 105 17.30 -22.35 1.54
N ALA A 106 16.06 -22.82 1.32
CA ALA A 106 15.70 -24.23 1.35
C ALA A 106 15.62 -24.88 -0.05
N GLY A 107 15.92 -24.12 -1.13
CA GLY A 107 15.88 -24.62 -2.52
C GLY A 107 14.47 -24.89 -3.06
N ILE A 108 13.43 -24.33 -2.42
CA ILE A 108 12.01 -24.61 -2.74
C ILE A 108 11.22 -23.34 -3.10
N LYS A 109 11.90 -22.24 -3.44
CA LYS A 109 11.28 -20.95 -3.81
C LYS A 109 10.17 -21.10 -4.86
N ALA A 110 10.41 -21.84 -5.94
CA ALA A 110 9.45 -21.98 -7.02
C ALA A 110 8.14 -22.65 -6.58
N GLU A 111 8.22 -23.63 -5.67
CA GLU A 111 7.03 -24.30 -5.13
C GLU A 111 6.22 -23.37 -4.22
N ILE A 112 6.91 -22.61 -3.35
CA ILE A 112 6.28 -21.70 -2.40
C ILE A 112 5.65 -20.51 -3.13
N ALA A 113 6.36 -19.91 -4.09
CA ALA A 113 5.88 -18.77 -4.87
C ALA A 113 4.61 -19.09 -5.67
N ALA A 114 4.48 -20.31 -6.20
CA ALA A 114 3.27 -20.74 -6.90
C ALA A 114 2.03 -20.73 -5.97
N ILE A 115 2.19 -21.19 -4.71
CA ILE A 115 1.12 -21.17 -3.71
C ILE A 115 0.81 -19.73 -3.28
N THR A 116 1.85 -18.91 -3.09
CA THR A 116 1.73 -17.48 -2.75
C THR A 116 0.92 -16.74 -3.81
N GLU A 117 1.24 -16.92 -5.09
CA GLU A 117 0.56 -16.24 -6.19
C GLU A 117 -0.93 -16.60 -6.28
N GLN A 118 -1.28 -17.89 -6.12
CA GLN A 118 -2.68 -18.34 -6.10
C GLN A 118 -3.44 -17.74 -4.91
N ALA A 119 -2.84 -17.71 -3.72
CA ALA A 119 -3.46 -17.10 -2.55
C ALA A 119 -3.68 -15.58 -2.72
N MET A 120 -2.71 -14.86 -3.28
CA MET A 120 -2.82 -13.41 -3.53
C MET A 120 -3.87 -13.05 -4.59
N ARG A 121 -4.14 -13.97 -5.54
CA ARG A 121 -5.25 -13.85 -6.50
C ARG A 121 -6.62 -14.19 -5.90
N GLY A 122 -6.66 -14.71 -4.67
CA GLY A 122 -7.88 -15.17 -4.02
C GLY A 122 -8.35 -16.56 -4.47
N GLU A 123 -7.48 -17.35 -5.11
CA GLU A 123 -7.78 -18.72 -5.56
C GLU A 123 -7.65 -19.75 -4.43
N LEU A 124 -6.86 -19.42 -3.38
CA LEU A 124 -6.68 -20.23 -2.19
C LEU A 124 -7.00 -19.44 -0.92
N GLU A 125 -7.57 -20.13 0.07
CA GLU A 125 -7.74 -19.58 1.42
C GLU A 125 -6.37 -19.28 2.05
N PHE A 126 -6.23 -18.09 2.65
CA PHE A 126 -4.94 -17.58 3.13
C PHE A 126 -4.32 -18.47 4.22
N GLU A 127 -5.09 -18.82 5.26
CA GLU A 127 -4.51 -19.55 6.40
C GLU A 127 -4.05 -20.97 6.05
N PRO A 128 -4.85 -21.80 5.33
CA PRO A 128 -4.38 -23.11 4.88
C PRO A 128 -3.16 -22.99 3.96
N ALA A 129 -3.15 -22.01 3.05
CA ALA A 129 -2.01 -21.77 2.16
C ALA A 129 -0.75 -21.34 2.94
N LEU A 130 -0.89 -20.54 3.99
CA LEU A 130 0.22 -20.16 4.87
C LEU A 130 0.76 -21.37 5.64
N ARG A 131 -0.11 -22.17 6.27
CA ARG A 131 0.32 -23.38 7.01
C ARG A 131 1.06 -24.35 6.09
N ALA A 132 0.57 -24.58 4.88
CA ALA A 132 1.21 -25.45 3.90
C ALA A 132 2.61 -24.96 3.49
N ARG A 133 2.77 -23.65 3.25
CA ARG A 133 4.07 -23.05 2.90
C ARG A 133 5.04 -23.10 4.07
N VAL A 134 4.61 -22.75 5.28
CA VAL A 134 5.45 -22.76 6.49
C VAL A 134 5.91 -24.18 6.86
N ALA A 135 5.05 -25.19 6.70
CA ALA A 135 5.40 -26.59 6.97
C ALA A 135 6.61 -27.07 6.17
N LYS A 136 6.81 -26.54 4.96
CA LYS A 136 7.93 -26.90 4.09
C LYS A 136 9.27 -26.30 4.53
N LEU A 137 9.26 -25.34 5.44
CA LEU A 137 10.47 -24.72 5.99
C LEU A 137 11.00 -25.43 7.25
N LYS A 138 10.39 -26.56 7.65
CA LYS A 138 10.84 -27.32 8.81
C LYS A 138 12.32 -27.71 8.69
N GLY A 139 13.10 -27.41 9.73
CA GLY A 139 14.53 -27.68 9.78
C GLY A 139 15.41 -26.62 9.13
N LEU A 140 14.84 -25.55 8.55
CA LEU A 140 15.62 -24.41 8.07
C LEU A 140 16.27 -23.67 9.25
N ALA A 141 17.57 -23.41 9.15
CA ALA A 141 18.33 -22.73 10.19
C ALA A 141 17.88 -21.27 10.39
N LEU A 142 17.87 -20.80 11.65
CA LEU A 142 17.36 -19.47 11.98
C LEU A 142 18.19 -18.31 11.39
N ASP A 143 19.46 -18.55 11.06
CA ASP A 143 20.30 -17.56 10.38
C ASP A 143 19.78 -17.21 8.97
N ALA A 144 18.99 -18.10 8.35
CA ALA A 144 18.32 -17.84 7.07
C ALA A 144 17.35 -16.66 7.16
N LEU A 145 16.72 -16.41 8.30
CA LEU A 145 15.84 -15.26 8.50
C LEU A 145 16.62 -13.95 8.36
N GLN A 146 17.75 -13.85 9.06
CA GLN A 146 18.61 -12.67 9.03
C GLN A 146 19.25 -12.48 7.65
N LYS A 147 19.75 -13.56 7.03
CA LYS A 147 20.25 -13.53 5.64
C LYS A 147 19.18 -13.04 4.65
N THR A 148 17.96 -13.54 4.76
CA THR A 148 16.84 -13.09 3.91
C THR A 148 16.60 -11.59 4.04
N TYR A 149 16.57 -11.09 5.28
CA TYR A 149 16.38 -9.67 5.53
C TYR A 149 17.53 -8.83 4.94
N ASP A 150 18.78 -9.19 5.23
CA ASP A 150 19.95 -8.43 4.81
C ASP A 150 20.14 -8.43 3.29
N GLU A 151 19.96 -9.58 2.66
CA GLU A 151 20.26 -9.78 1.24
C GLU A 151 19.10 -9.37 0.31
N ARG A 152 17.84 -9.59 0.73
CA ARG A 152 16.68 -9.53 -0.19
C ARG A 152 15.70 -8.39 0.12
N VAL A 153 15.51 -8.04 1.38
CA VAL A 153 14.47 -7.09 1.79
C VAL A 153 14.93 -5.64 1.57
N ARG A 154 14.23 -4.90 0.73
CA ARG A 154 14.41 -3.46 0.52
C ARG A 154 13.08 -2.76 0.64
N LEU A 155 13.07 -1.57 1.27
CA LEU A 155 11.90 -0.70 1.24
C LEU A 155 11.59 -0.31 -0.20
N ASN A 156 10.32 -0.39 -0.58
CA ASN A 156 9.88 0.16 -1.85
C ASN A 156 10.10 1.68 -1.86
N PRO A 157 10.37 2.28 -3.03
CA PRO A 157 10.61 3.72 -3.12
C PRO A 157 9.44 4.50 -2.51
N GLY A 158 9.77 5.52 -1.71
CA GLY A 158 8.78 6.34 -1.02
C GLY A 158 8.19 5.75 0.26
N ALA A 159 8.46 4.49 0.63
CA ALA A 159 7.86 3.87 1.82
C ALA A 159 8.19 4.65 3.12
N ALA A 160 9.47 4.93 3.35
CA ALA A 160 9.90 5.70 4.50
C ALA A 160 9.35 7.14 4.46
N THR A 161 9.36 7.78 3.29
CA THR A 161 8.81 9.14 3.10
C THR A 161 7.33 9.19 3.44
N LEU A 162 6.52 8.25 2.94
CA LEU A 162 5.09 8.14 3.22
C LEU A 162 4.84 8.06 4.73
N VAL A 163 5.48 7.10 5.39
CA VAL A 163 5.27 6.81 6.81
C VAL A 163 5.72 7.98 7.67
N ARG A 164 6.94 8.49 7.44
CA ARG A 164 7.51 9.59 8.23
C ARG A 164 6.77 10.90 8.01
N THR A 165 6.30 11.18 6.80
CA THR A 165 5.50 12.37 6.51
C THR A 165 4.16 12.28 7.23
N MET A 166 3.43 11.18 7.10
CA MET A 166 2.17 11.00 7.80
C MET A 166 2.35 11.11 9.33
N ALA A 167 3.38 10.47 9.88
CA ALA A 167 3.72 10.55 11.30
C ALA A 167 4.04 11.99 11.76
N ALA A 168 4.87 12.72 11.01
CA ALA A 168 5.24 14.10 11.32
C ALA A 168 4.03 15.05 11.32
N HIS A 169 2.99 14.71 10.56
CA HIS A 169 1.71 15.44 10.53
C HIS A 169 0.64 14.84 11.45
N GLY A 170 1.04 14.00 12.42
CA GLY A 170 0.20 13.53 13.52
C GLY A 170 -0.59 12.26 13.24
N ALA A 171 -0.36 11.56 12.12
CA ALA A 171 -1.03 10.30 11.85
C ALA A 171 -0.37 9.13 12.60
N ARG A 172 -1.20 8.24 13.13
CA ARG A 172 -0.75 6.92 13.60
C ARG A 172 -0.43 6.06 12.38
N CYS A 173 0.70 5.37 12.41
CA CYS A 173 1.14 4.52 11.28
C CYS A 173 1.45 3.12 11.80
N VAL A 174 0.80 2.10 11.22
CA VAL A 174 0.91 0.70 11.65
C VAL A 174 1.13 -0.21 10.45
N LEU A 175 2.11 -1.10 10.56
CA LEU A 175 2.39 -2.13 9.56
C LEU A 175 1.64 -3.42 9.94
N VAL A 176 0.76 -3.92 9.08
CA VAL A 176 -0.04 -5.11 9.37
C VAL A 176 0.12 -6.11 8.24
N SER A 177 0.78 -7.23 8.53
CA SER A 177 1.15 -8.20 7.50
C SER A 177 0.72 -9.62 7.84
N GLY A 178 0.41 -10.38 6.80
CA GLY A 178 0.32 -11.84 6.87
C GLY A 178 1.68 -12.54 6.89
N GLY A 179 2.78 -11.80 6.73
CA GLY A 179 4.15 -12.26 6.91
C GLY A 179 4.52 -12.46 8.39
N PHE A 180 5.79 -12.30 8.72
CA PHE A 180 6.32 -12.73 10.03
C PHE A 180 6.95 -11.61 10.87
N SER A 181 6.76 -11.69 12.19
CA SER A 181 7.20 -10.72 13.20
C SER A 181 8.69 -10.41 13.18
N PHE A 182 9.51 -11.39 12.79
CA PHE A 182 10.94 -11.18 12.57
C PHE A 182 11.21 -10.08 11.52
N PHE A 183 10.48 -10.10 10.41
CA PHE A 183 10.63 -9.14 9.32
C PHE A 183 9.87 -7.85 9.58
N THR A 184 8.60 -7.93 10.01
CA THR A 184 7.76 -6.74 10.20
C THR A 184 8.34 -5.78 11.21
N SER A 185 8.88 -6.25 12.34
CA SER A 185 9.49 -5.38 13.35
C SER A 185 10.68 -4.58 12.80
N ARG A 186 11.53 -5.21 11.98
CA ARG A 186 12.68 -4.57 11.33
C ARG A 186 12.26 -3.60 10.23
N VAL A 187 11.29 -3.99 9.40
CA VAL A 187 10.73 -3.13 8.34
C VAL A 187 10.02 -1.92 8.95
N ALA A 188 9.24 -2.14 10.01
CA ALA A 188 8.57 -1.08 10.75
C ALA A 188 9.58 -0.06 11.28
N SER A 189 10.65 -0.53 11.94
CA SER A 189 11.72 0.34 12.41
C SER A 189 12.42 1.10 11.28
N ALA A 190 12.69 0.44 10.15
CA ALA A 190 13.38 1.06 9.02
C ALA A 190 12.54 2.17 8.35
N ALA A 191 11.26 1.90 8.09
CA ALA A 191 10.36 2.86 7.45
C ALA A 191 9.87 3.96 8.41
N GLY A 192 9.84 3.70 9.72
CA GLY A 192 9.39 4.64 10.75
C GLY A 192 7.95 4.41 11.24
N PHE A 193 7.44 3.18 11.11
CA PHE A 193 6.13 2.82 11.66
C PHE A 193 6.16 2.84 13.19
N HIS A 194 5.01 3.14 13.78
CA HIS A 194 4.89 3.24 15.23
C HIS A 194 4.52 1.90 15.88
N ALA A 195 4.07 0.92 15.10
CA ALA A 195 3.79 -0.44 15.54
C ALA A 195 3.70 -1.38 14.33
N ASP A 196 3.83 -2.66 14.60
CA ASP A 196 3.60 -3.73 13.64
C ASP A 196 2.75 -4.88 14.21
N ARG A 197 2.08 -5.61 13.33
CA ARG A 197 1.35 -6.85 13.64
C ARG A 197 1.61 -7.88 12.54
N ALA A 198 1.97 -9.10 12.94
CA ALA A 198 2.36 -10.17 12.03
C ALA A 198 2.15 -11.56 12.64
N ASN A 199 2.30 -12.60 11.82
CA ASN A 199 2.39 -13.97 12.29
C ASN A 199 3.75 -14.25 12.96
N THR A 200 3.84 -15.29 13.77
CA THR A 200 5.11 -15.74 14.37
C THR A 200 5.45 -17.12 13.85
N LEU A 201 6.63 -17.25 13.23
CA LEU A 201 7.22 -18.56 12.94
C LEU A 201 7.69 -19.18 14.26
N LEU A 202 7.37 -20.46 14.48
CA LEU A 202 7.82 -21.18 15.66
C LEU A 202 9.17 -21.86 15.39
N ASP A 203 10.10 -21.73 16.32
CA ASP A 203 11.43 -22.33 16.28
C ASP A 203 11.76 -23.14 17.55
N ASP A 204 12.82 -23.95 17.49
CA ASP A 204 13.36 -24.74 18.61
C ASP A 204 14.67 -24.17 19.19
N GLY A 205 15.01 -22.93 18.84
CA GLY A 205 16.26 -22.27 19.19
C GLY A 205 17.41 -22.51 18.20
N ALA A 206 17.28 -23.44 17.25
CA ALA A 206 18.28 -23.68 16.21
C ALA A 206 17.67 -23.63 14.80
N THR A 207 16.47 -24.17 14.63
CA THR A 207 15.78 -24.29 13.34
C THR A 207 14.29 -23.98 13.44
N LEU A 208 13.66 -23.69 12.31
CA LEU A 208 12.22 -23.54 12.20
C LEU A 208 11.52 -24.89 12.41
N THR A 209 10.46 -24.91 13.21
CA THR A 209 9.66 -26.12 13.46
C THR A 209 8.73 -26.48 12.30
N GLY A 210 8.54 -25.56 11.34
CA GLY A 210 7.53 -25.67 10.28
C GLY A 210 6.11 -25.34 10.75
N LEU A 211 5.96 -24.69 11.90
CA LEU A 211 4.68 -24.25 12.44
C LEU A 211 4.62 -22.74 12.55
N VAL A 212 3.41 -22.21 12.41
CA VAL A 212 3.08 -20.80 12.64
C VAL A 212 2.22 -20.70 13.90
N GLN A 213 2.45 -19.68 14.72
CA GLN A 213 1.67 -19.44 15.92
C GLN A 213 0.21 -19.11 15.57
N GLU A 214 -0.73 -19.73 16.29
CA GLU A 214 -2.16 -19.43 16.18
C GLU A 214 -2.58 -18.34 17.19
N PRO A 215 -3.60 -17.52 16.86
CA PRO A 215 -4.32 -17.47 15.59
C PRO A 215 -3.51 -16.78 14.47
N ILE A 216 -3.66 -17.26 13.23
CA ILE A 216 -3.03 -16.65 12.06
C ILE A 216 -3.69 -15.29 11.73
N LEU A 217 -2.85 -14.27 11.55
CA LEU A 217 -3.22 -12.96 11.03
C LEU A 217 -3.50 -13.06 9.53
N GLY A 218 -4.77 -13.27 9.19
CA GLY A 218 -5.29 -13.25 7.82
C GLY A 218 -6.03 -11.96 7.45
N ARG A 219 -6.84 -12.04 6.39
CA ARG A 219 -7.63 -10.91 5.85
C ARG A 219 -8.52 -10.22 6.89
N ALA A 220 -9.26 -10.99 7.69
CA ALA A 220 -10.12 -10.45 8.74
C ALA A 220 -9.33 -9.69 9.81
N ALA A 221 -8.13 -10.17 10.14
CA ALA A 221 -7.28 -9.55 11.15
C ALA A 221 -6.69 -8.20 10.67
N LYS A 222 -6.49 -8.01 9.35
CA LYS A 222 -6.11 -6.69 8.80
C LYS A 222 -7.21 -5.63 8.99
N LEU A 223 -8.47 -6.00 8.73
CA LEU A 223 -9.62 -5.12 8.97
C LEU A 223 -9.80 -4.83 10.47
N GLU A 224 -9.66 -5.84 11.32
CA GLU A 224 -9.70 -5.67 12.79
C GLU A 224 -8.57 -4.75 13.28
N ALA A 225 -7.37 -4.90 12.73
CA ALA A 225 -6.26 -4.01 13.04
C ALA A 225 -6.57 -2.56 12.68
N LEU A 226 -7.12 -2.30 11.49
CA LEU A 226 -7.55 -0.96 11.10
C LEU A 226 -8.56 -0.37 12.08
N ARG A 227 -9.62 -1.12 12.41
CA ARG A 227 -10.67 -0.67 13.32
C ARG A 227 -10.16 -0.41 14.74
N SER A 228 -9.34 -1.32 15.26
CA SER A 228 -8.77 -1.19 16.60
C SER A 228 -7.80 -0.02 16.72
N GLU A 229 -6.94 0.21 15.73
CA GLU A 229 -6.02 1.36 15.71
C GLU A 229 -6.77 2.68 15.50
N ALA A 230 -7.81 2.70 14.65
CA ALA A 230 -8.67 3.88 14.48
C ALA A 230 -9.37 4.25 15.80
N GLN A 231 -9.97 3.26 16.46
CA GLN A 231 -10.61 3.46 17.77
C GLN A 231 -9.62 3.96 18.82
N ALA A 232 -8.39 3.42 18.86
CA ALA A 232 -7.36 3.80 19.82
C ALA A 232 -6.96 5.29 19.72
N ILE A 233 -7.10 5.90 18.55
CA ILE A 233 -6.82 7.32 18.32
C ILE A 233 -8.08 8.19 18.27
N GLY A 234 -9.26 7.65 18.62
CA GLY A 234 -10.53 8.36 18.57
C GLY A 234 -10.99 8.73 17.15
N ALA A 235 -10.60 7.93 16.16
CA ALA A 235 -10.95 8.09 14.76
C ALA A 235 -11.85 6.96 14.26
N PHE A 236 -12.28 7.05 13.00
CA PHE A 236 -13.13 6.06 12.34
C PHE A 236 -12.42 5.48 11.11
N ASP A 237 -12.95 4.40 10.54
CA ASP A 237 -12.39 3.76 9.34
C ASP A 237 -12.20 4.78 8.19
N ARG A 238 -13.12 5.74 8.03
CA ARG A 238 -13.03 6.84 7.03
C ARG A 238 -11.84 7.81 7.22
N ASP A 239 -11.27 7.86 8.41
CA ASP A 239 -10.10 8.67 8.74
C ASP A 239 -8.78 7.92 8.44
N ALA A 240 -8.85 6.66 8.01
CA ALA A 240 -7.70 5.84 7.67
C ALA A 240 -7.35 5.88 6.17
N LEU A 241 -6.06 5.72 5.90
CA LEU A 241 -5.50 5.27 4.64
C LEU A 241 -5.13 3.79 4.80
N ALA A 242 -5.60 2.93 3.90
CA ALA A 242 -5.14 1.55 3.80
C ALA A 242 -4.41 1.34 2.46
N ILE A 243 -3.27 0.66 2.48
CA ILE A 243 -2.49 0.35 1.27
C ILE A 243 -2.03 -1.10 1.27
N GLY A 244 -2.20 -1.77 0.12
CA GLY A 244 -1.84 -3.18 -0.08
C GLY A 244 -1.90 -3.58 -1.55
N ASP A 245 -1.55 -4.81 -1.86
CA ASP A 245 -1.42 -5.32 -3.23
C ASP A 245 -2.20 -6.63 -3.49
N GLY A 246 -2.57 -7.36 -2.44
CA GLY A 246 -3.15 -8.71 -2.51
C GLY A 246 -4.62 -8.80 -2.07
N ALA A 247 -5.28 -9.91 -2.44
CA ALA A 247 -6.68 -10.16 -2.08
C ALA A 247 -6.92 -10.24 -0.55
N ASN A 248 -5.87 -10.49 0.22
CA ASN A 248 -5.84 -10.44 1.69
C ASN A 248 -6.02 -9.01 2.25
N ASP A 249 -5.81 -7.97 1.44
CA ASP A 249 -5.93 -6.56 1.84
C ASP A 249 -7.31 -5.95 1.56
N LEU A 250 -8.10 -6.62 0.72
CA LEU A 250 -9.37 -6.09 0.19
C LEU A 250 -10.30 -5.54 1.27
N ASP A 251 -10.42 -6.21 2.42
CA ASP A 251 -11.33 -5.77 3.47
C ASP A 251 -10.86 -4.49 4.15
N MET A 252 -9.56 -4.33 4.42
CA MET A 252 -9.05 -3.08 4.98
C MET A 252 -9.07 -1.95 3.95
N ILE A 253 -8.78 -2.24 2.67
CA ILE A 253 -8.82 -1.28 1.56
C ILE A 253 -10.22 -0.73 1.38
N LYS A 254 -11.25 -1.60 1.37
CA LYS A 254 -12.66 -1.20 1.21
C LYS A 254 -13.21 -0.43 2.41
N ALA A 255 -12.70 -0.71 3.61
CA ALA A 255 -13.18 -0.06 4.82
C ALA A 255 -12.59 1.33 5.04
N ALA A 256 -11.33 1.54 4.62
CA ALA A 256 -10.63 2.81 4.77
C ALA A 256 -11.34 3.94 4.01
N GLY A 257 -11.16 5.18 4.47
CA GLY A 257 -11.64 6.35 3.72
C GLY A 257 -10.72 6.77 2.57
N LEU A 258 -9.60 6.08 2.39
CA LEU A 258 -8.77 6.07 1.20
C LEU A 258 -8.06 4.72 1.13
N GLY A 259 -8.61 3.80 0.35
CA GLY A 259 -8.00 2.52 0.01
C GLY A 259 -7.15 2.62 -1.25
N ILE A 260 -5.88 2.26 -1.16
CA ILE A 260 -4.92 2.34 -2.28
C ILE A 260 -4.42 0.94 -2.64
N ALA A 261 -4.51 0.62 -3.93
CA ALA A 261 -3.87 -0.57 -4.49
C ALA A 261 -2.47 -0.19 -5.00
N TYR A 262 -1.40 -0.78 -4.45
CA TYR A 262 -0.03 -0.53 -4.89
C TYR A 262 0.47 -1.69 -5.74
N ARG A 263 0.70 -1.46 -7.05
CA ARG A 263 1.13 -2.49 -8.02
C ARG A 263 0.35 -3.80 -7.89
N ALA A 264 -0.94 -3.65 -7.62
CA ALA A 264 -1.77 -4.69 -7.04
C ALA A 264 -2.31 -5.67 -8.08
N LYS A 265 -2.79 -6.82 -7.61
CA LYS A 265 -3.53 -7.75 -8.48
C LYS A 265 -4.83 -7.08 -8.99
N PRO A 266 -5.33 -7.45 -10.20
CA PRO A 266 -6.52 -6.83 -10.78
C PRO A 266 -7.75 -6.81 -9.88
N VAL A 267 -7.95 -7.87 -9.07
CA VAL A 267 -9.06 -7.99 -8.11
C VAL A 267 -9.02 -6.91 -7.02
N VAL A 268 -7.83 -6.50 -6.60
CA VAL A 268 -7.63 -5.45 -5.60
C VAL A 268 -7.76 -4.08 -6.23
N ALA A 269 -7.10 -3.90 -7.37
CA ALA A 269 -7.14 -2.67 -8.13
C ALA A 269 -8.58 -2.26 -8.51
N ALA A 270 -9.45 -3.22 -8.84
CA ALA A 270 -10.84 -2.93 -9.19
C ALA A 270 -11.67 -2.36 -8.03
N GLU A 271 -11.27 -2.61 -6.79
CA GLU A 271 -12.04 -2.29 -5.58
C GLU A 271 -11.47 -1.12 -4.77
N ALA A 272 -10.25 -0.69 -5.08
CA ALA A 272 -9.58 0.43 -4.40
C ALA A 272 -10.07 1.80 -4.90
N ASP A 273 -9.98 2.81 -4.04
CA ASP A 273 -10.32 4.19 -4.39
C ASP A 273 -9.35 4.79 -5.42
N ALA A 274 -8.07 4.40 -5.30
CA ALA A 274 -6.95 4.82 -6.14
C ALA A 274 -5.92 3.69 -6.34
N LYS A 275 -5.09 3.84 -7.37
CA LYS A 275 -4.03 2.89 -7.73
C LYS A 275 -2.70 3.62 -7.85
N ILE A 276 -1.61 2.91 -7.53
CA ILE A 276 -0.24 3.34 -7.78
C ILE A 276 0.43 2.24 -8.59
N ASP A 277 0.46 2.42 -9.91
CA ASP A 277 0.99 1.45 -10.88
C ASP A 277 2.32 1.95 -11.47
N TYR A 278 2.45 3.26 -11.72
CA TYR A 278 3.59 3.83 -12.45
C TYR A 278 4.63 4.52 -11.57
N THR A 279 4.22 5.07 -10.43
CA THR A 279 5.09 5.85 -9.56
C THR A 279 5.53 5.02 -8.33
N ASN A 280 5.48 5.64 -7.16
CA ASN A 280 5.95 5.05 -5.91
C ASN A 280 5.03 5.48 -4.74
N LEU A 281 5.34 5.02 -3.52
CA LEU A 281 4.47 5.21 -2.37
C LEU A 281 4.27 6.68 -1.95
N GLU A 282 5.08 7.62 -2.44
CA GLU A 282 4.86 9.05 -2.24
C GLU A 282 3.59 9.57 -2.93
N ALA A 283 3.09 8.89 -3.96
CA ALA A 283 1.82 9.25 -4.60
C ALA A 283 0.65 9.27 -3.60
N ALA A 284 0.68 8.40 -2.59
CA ALA A 284 -0.31 8.38 -1.52
C ALA A 284 -0.31 9.68 -0.67
N LEU A 285 0.81 10.42 -0.60
CA LEU A 285 0.85 11.74 0.03
C LEU A 285 0.21 12.80 -0.87
N PHE A 286 0.50 12.78 -2.17
CA PHE A 286 -0.14 13.71 -3.11
C PHE A 286 -1.66 13.50 -3.18
N PHE A 287 -2.13 12.26 -3.15
CA PHE A 287 -3.56 11.95 -3.07
C PHE A 287 -4.23 12.56 -1.83
N GLN A 288 -3.50 12.68 -0.72
CA GLN A 288 -3.98 13.34 0.50
C GLN A 288 -3.77 14.88 0.48
N GLY A 289 -3.29 15.44 -0.63
CA GLY A 289 -3.07 16.88 -0.78
C GLY A 289 -1.87 17.43 -0.04
N TYR A 290 -0.88 16.59 0.29
CA TYR A 290 0.42 17.09 0.72
C TYR A 290 1.17 17.68 -0.47
N ARG A 291 1.87 18.78 -0.23
CA ARG A 291 2.83 19.35 -1.19
C ARG A 291 4.20 18.77 -0.94
N ARG A 292 5.05 18.73 -1.97
CA ARG A 292 6.43 18.20 -1.88
C ARG A 292 7.24 18.82 -0.74
N GLY A 293 7.06 20.11 -0.48
CA GLY A 293 7.73 20.82 0.61
C GLY A 293 7.27 20.44 2.03
N GLU A 294 6.20 19.64 2.16
CA GLU A 294 5.70 19.13 3.44
C GLU A 294 6.21 17.72 3.77
N PHE A 295 6.92 17.08 2.84
CA PHE A 295 7.38 15.70 3.01
C PHE A 295 8.55 15.64 4.01
N ALA A 296 8.51 14.67 4.91
CA ALA A 296 9.61 14.36 5.81
C ALA A 296 10.54 13.34 5.14
N LEU A 297 11.73 13.81 4.75
CA LEU A 297 12.80 13.03 4.12
C LEU A 297 13.75 12.45 5.17
#